data_AF-A0A2U2HDN0-F1
#
_entry.id   AF-A0A2U2HDN0-F1
#
_cell.length_a   1.000
_cell.length_b   1.000
_cell.length_c   1.000
_cell.angle_alpha   90.00
_cell.angle_beta   90.00
_cell.angle_gamma   90.00
#
_symmetry.space_group_name_H-M   'P 1'
#
loop_
_entity.id
_entity.type
_entity.pdbx_description
1 polymer ?
#
loop_
_entity_poly.entity_id
_entity_poly.type
_entity_poly.pdbx_seq_one_letter_code
_entity_poly.pdbx_strand_id
1 'polypeptide(L)'
;VASADGGVTWSATFTPTAGVANPANLITLDNTGVFAGGGSPGAGSTSSNSFAIDTIRPDATIVVADGALTVGETTLVTITFTEAVTGFANDDLTVTN
;
A
#
# COMPACT_ATOMS: atom_id res chain seq x y z
N VAL A 1 -11.53 -6.40 -17.09
CA VAL A 1 -10.51 -6.85 -18.05
C VAL A 1 -10.97 -6.46 -19.44
N ALA A 2 -10.18 -5.70 -20.18
CA ALA A 2 -10.53 -5.21 -21.50
C ALA A 2 -9.32 -5.29 -22.43
N SER A 3 -9.58 -5.43 -23.73
CA SER A 3 -8.57 -5.40 -24.79
C SER A 3 -8.97 -4.35 -25.82
N ALA A 4 -8.00 -3.56 -26.27
CA ALA A 4 -8.19 -2.52 -27.29
C ALA A 4 -7.73 -2.95 -28.69
N ASP A 5 -7.08 -4.12 -28.80
CA ASP A 5 -6.40 -4.60 -30.00
C ASP A 5 -6.92 -5.97 -30.49
N GLY A 6 -8.16 -6.31 -30.11
CA GLY A 6 -8.82 -7.54 -30.58
C GLY A 6 -8.39 -8.81 -29.86
N GLY A 7 -7.96 -8.70 -28.60
CA GLY A 7 -7.64 -9.82 -27.73
C GLY A 7 -6.16 -10.17 -27.66
N VAL A 8 -5.27 -9.29 -28.15
CA VAL A 8 -3.82 -9.50 -28.11
C VAL A 8 -3.24 -9.00 -26.79
N THR A 9 -3.64 -7.81 -26.34
CA THR A 9 -3.25 -7.22 -25.05
C THR A 9 -4.48 -7.02 -24.18
N TRP A 10 -4.39 -7.46 -22.92
CA TRP A 10 -5.45 -7.32 -21.93
C TRP A 10 -4.94 -6.53 -20.73
N SER A 11 -5.71 -5.51 -20.35
CA SER A 11 -5.45 -4.73 -19.13
C SER A 11 -6.45 -5.09 -18.05
N ALA A 12 -5.95 -5.33 -16.84
CA ALA A 12 -6.74 -5.55 -15.65
C ALA A 12 -6.21 -4.68 -14.51
N THR A 13 -7.13 -4.08 -13.75
CA THR A 13 -6.80 -3.35 -12.54
C THR A 13 -7.13 -4.23 -11.35
N PHE A 14 -6.15 -4.44 -10.50
CA PHE A 14 -6.33 -5.12 -9.22
C PHE A 14 -6.18 -4.09 -8.11
N THR A 15 -7.13 -4.09 -7.19
CA THR A 15 -7.10 -3.24 -6.01
C THR A 15 -6.70 -4.11 -4.81
N PRO A 16 -5.53 -3.90 -4.21
CA PRO A 16 -5.14 -4.62 -3.02
C PRO A 16 -6.13 -4.38 -1.87
N THR A 17 -6.35 -5.38 -1.04
CA THR A 17 -7.13 -5.24 0.20
C THR A 17 -6.43 -4.26 1.13
N ALA A 18 -7.16 -3.28 1.64
CA ALA A 18 -6.63 -2.30 2.59
C ALA A 18 -6.14 -2.96 3.89
N GLY A 19 -5.10 -2.39 4.52
CA GLY A 19 -4.54 -2.89 5.77
C GLY A 19 -3.69 -4.16 5.62
N VAL A 20 -3.24 -4.47 4.40
CA VAL A 20 -2.40 -5.63 4.11
C VAL A 20 -1.04 -5.15 3.61
N ALA A 21 0.02 -5.69 4.22
CA ALA A 21 1.38 -5.64 3.70
C ALA A 21 1.82 -7.07 3.36
N ASN A 22 2.29 -7.28 2.14
CA ASN A 22 2.86 -8.56 1.71
C ASN A 22 3.97 -8.30 0.70
N PRO A 23 5.22 -8.73 0.95
CA PRO A 23 6.34 -8.50 0.05
C PRO A 23 6.35 -9.40 -1.19
N ALA A 24 5.54 -10.47 -1.22
CA ALA A 24 5.58 -11.47 -2.27
C ALA A 24 4.18 -11.89 -2.72
N ASN A 25 3.68 -11.21 -3.76
CA ASN A 25 2.42 -11.52 -4.43
C ASN A 25 2.67 -11.88 -5.88
N LEU A 26 1.76 -12.67 -6.47
CA LEU A 26 1.77 -13.05 -7.87
C LEU A 26 0.37 -12.83 -8.45
N ILE A 27 0.32 -12.45 -9.72
CA ILE A 27 -0.90 -12.55 -10.53
C ILE A 27 -0.73 -13.78 -11.42
N THR A 28 -1.71 -14.67 -11.39
CA THR A 28 -1.72 -15.88 -12.22
C THR A 28 -2.84 -15.78 -13.25
N LEU A 29 -2.47 -15.98 -14.51
CA LEU A 29 -3.38 -16.14 -15.62
C LEU A 29 -3.66 -17.62 -15.85
N ASP A 30 -4.94 -17.99 -15.87
CA ASP A 30 -5.37 -19.28 -16.39
C ASP A 30 -5.48 -19.20 -17.92
N ASN A 31 -4.63 -19.96 -18.62
CA ASN A 31 -4.54 -19.91 -20.07
C ASN A 31 -5.66 -20.71 -20.75
N THR A 32 -6.46 -21.48 -20.00
CA THR A 32 -7.60 -22.24 -20.57
C THR A 32 -8.74 -21.33 -21.04
N GLY A 33 -8.78 -20.08 -20.56
CA GLY A 33 -9.69 -19.04 -21.05
C GLY A 33 -9.20 -18.26 -22.27
N VAL A 34 -7.96 -18.49 -22.73
CA VAL A 34 -7.32 -17.74 -23.83
C VAL A 34 -7.37 -18.56 -25.11
N PHE A 35 -7.93 -17.98 -26.19
CA PHE A 35 -8.10 -18.64 -27.49
C PHE A 35 -7.27 -17.95 -28.57
N ALA A 36 -6.57 -18.74 -29.39
CA ALA A 36 -5.90 -18.23 -30.57
C ALA A 36 -6.89 -18.17 -31.75
N GLY A 37 -7.60 -17.05 -31.90
CA GLY A 37 -8.40 -16.68 -33.09
C GLY A 37 -9.15 -17.85 -33.76
N GLY A 38 -10.19 -18.38 -33.12
CA GLY A 38 -11.00 -19.50 -33.65
C GLY A 38 -10.41 -20.90 -33.46
N GLY A 39 -9.20 -21.02 -32.89
CA GLY A 39 -8.56 -22.29 -32.50
C GLY A 39 -8.92 -22.77 -31.09
N SER A 40 -8.29 -23.86 -30.66
CA SER A 40 -8.44 -24.43 -29.31
C SER A 40 -7.93 -23.48 -28.22
N PRO A 41 -8.46 -23.58 -26.98
CA PRO A 41 -7.95 -22.80 -25.86
C PRO A 41 -6.52 -23.20 -25.50
N GLY A 42 -5.80 -22.28 -24.85
CA GLY A 42 -4.51 -22.56 -24.22
C GLY A 42 -4.63 -23.59 -23.09
N ALA A 43 -3.48 -23.95 -22.51
CA ALA A 43 -3.40 -24.89 -21.39
C ALA A 43 -2.49 -24.34 -20.27
N GLY A 44 -2.78 -24.76 -19.04
CA GLY A 44 -1.99 -24.42 -17.86
C GLY A 44 -2.16 -22.97 -17.40
N SER A 45 -1.17 -22.46 -16.69
CA SER A 45 -1.19 -21.11 -16.12
C SER A 45 0.15 -20.40 -16.28
N THR A 46 0.10 -19.07 -16.29
CA THR A 46 1.29 -18.22 -16.33
C THR A 46 1.26 -17.26 -15.14
N SER A 47 2.37 -17.12 -14.42
CA SER A 47 2.50 -16.19 -13.29
C SER A 47 3.31 -14.96 -13.69
N SER A 48 2.96 -13.81 -13.12
CA SER A 48 3.75 -12.58 -13.19
C SER A 48 5.10 -12.71 -12.47
N ASN A 49 5.92 -11.67 -12.56
CA ASN A 49 6.96 -11.45 -11.56
C ASN A 49 6.34 -11.20 -10.17
N SER A 50 7.13 -11.43 -9.12
CA SER A 50 6.73 -11.08 -7.75
C SER A 50 6.62 -9.56 -7.60
N PHE A 51 5.64 -9.12 -6.82
CA PHE A 51 5.48 -7.73 -6.42
C PHE A 51 5.07 -7.61 -4.95
N ALA A 52 5.49 -6.52 -4.32
CA ALA A 52 5.10 -6.16 -2.97
C ALA A 52 3.83 -5.29 -3.01
N ILE A 53 2.97 -5.48 -2.00
CA ILE A 53 1.90 -4.54 -1.67
C ILE A 53 2.15 -4.04 -0.26
N ASP A 54 1.90 -2.76 -0.05
CA ASP A 54 1.74 -2.19 1.28
C ASP A 54 0.58 -1.20 1.24
N THR A 55 -0.46 -1.53 2.00
CA THR A 55 -1.66 -0.69 2.16
C THR A 55 -1.98 -0.47 3.63
N ILE A 56 -1.04 -0.79 4.51
CA ILE A 56 -1.12 -0.37 5.91
C ILE A 56 -0.90 1.15 5.92
N ARG A 57 -1.67 1.84 6.75
CA ARG A 57 -1.51 3.28 6.93
C ARG A 57 -0.61 3.50 8.13
N PRO A 58 0.28 4.50 8.09
CA PRO A 58 1.00 4.89 9.28
C PRO A 58 0.02 5.34 10.37
N ASP A 59 0.20 4.81 11.58
CA ASP A 59 -0.46 5.28 12.78
C ASP A 59 0.57 5.92 13.70
N ALA A 60 0.11 6.77 14.61
CA ALA A 60 0.97 7.52 15.52
C ALA A 60 0.43 7.50 16.96
N THR A 61 1.32 7.27 17.91
CA THR A 61 1.03 7.46 19.35
C THR A 61 1.84 8.62 19.89
N ILE A 62 1.22 9.44 20.74
CA ILE A 62 1.85 10.60 21.37
C ILE A 62 1.92 10.37 22.87
N VAL A 63 3.12 10.56 23.43
CA VAL A 63 3.35 10.57 24.87
C VAL A 63 3.89 11.93 25.27
N VAL A 64 3.26 12.54 26.26
CA VAL A 64 3.73 13.76 26.92
C VAL A 64 4.25 13.34 28.29
N ALA A 65 5.54 13.58 28.55
CA ALA A 65 6.19 13.10 29.78
C ALA A 65 5.58 13.72 31.05
N ASP A 66 5.21 15.00 30.95
CA ASP A 66 4.50 15.75 31.97
C ASP A 66 3.43 16.63 31.31
N GLY A 67 2.16 16.38 31.65
CA GLY A 67 1.01 17.12 31.13
C GLY A 67 0.60 18.33 31.96
N ALA A 68 1.26 18.59 33.09
CA ALA A 68 0.93 19.67 34.01
C ALA A 68 2.09 20.66 34.14
N LEU A 69 2.30 21.47 33.10
CA LEU A 69 3.36 22.47 33.06
C LEU A 69 2.96 23.78 33.74
N THR A 70 3.88 24.32 34.52
CA THR A 70 3.85 25.67 35.07
C THR A 70 4.79 26.61 34.31
N VAL A 71 4.76 27.90 34.68
CA VAL A 71 5.54 28.93 33.99
C VAL A 71 7.04 28.61 34.05
N GLY A 72 7.66 28.53 32.88
CA GLY A 72 9.10 28.27 32.74
C GLY A 72 9.47 26.79 32.64
N GLU A 73 8.50 25.87 32.73
CA GLU A 73 8.74 24.45 32.55
C GLU A 73 8.63 24.02 31.07
N THR A 74 9.32 22.93 30.74
CA THR A 74 9.22 22.26 29.44
C THR A 74 8.98 20.77 29.65
N THR A 75 8.33 20.13 28.69
CA THR A 75 8.09 18.69 28.71
C THR A 75 8.60 18.05 27.42
N LEU A 76 9.00 16.79 27.49
CA LEU A 76 9.31 16.01 26.30
C LEU A 76 8.00 15.46 25.72
N VAL A 77 7.80 15.72 24.42
CA VAL A 77 6.74 15.08 23.62
C VAL A 77 7.40 14.07 22.70
N THR A 78 7.01 12.81 22.83
CA THR A 78 7.49 11.71 21.98
C THR A 78 6.35 11.25 21.09
N ILE A 79 6.58 11.33 19.77
CA ILE A 79 5.65 10.81 18.75
C ILE A 79 6.30 9.55 18.17
N THR A 80 5.57 8.44 18.18
CA THR A 80 6.02 7.16 17.63
C THR A 80 5.12 6.74 16.50
N PHE A 81 5.70 6.48 15.33
CA PHE A 81 5.00 5.99 14.15
C PHE A 81 5.15 4.47 14.02
N THR A 82 4.12 3.79 13.51
CA THR A 82 4.14 2.34 13.28
C THR A 82 4.98 1.92 12.08
N GLU A 83 5.26 2.86 11.18
CA GLU A 83 6.09 2.72 9.99
C GLU A 83 6.74 4.06 9.63
N ALA A 84 7.62 4.08 8.64
CA ALA A 84 8.29 5.31 8.22
C ALA A 84 7.29 6.29 7.59
N VAL A 85 7.22 7.51 8.13
CA VAL A 85 6.43 8.61 7.58
C VAL A 85 7.32 9.58 6.81
N THR A 86 6.79 10.17 5.75
CA THR A 86 7.46 11.23 4.98
C THR A 86 6.70 12.54 5.13
N GLY A 87 7.43 13.66 5.11
CA GLY A 87 6.83 15.00 5.18
C GLY A 87 6.43 15.50 6.56
N PHE A 88 6.57 14.68 7.62
CA PHE A 88 6.38 15.14 8.99
C PHE A 88 7.56 16.00 9.46
N ALA A 89 7.30 17.24 9.84
CA ALA A 89 8.29 18.21 10.29
C ALA A 89 7.78 19.06 11.46
N ASN A 90 8.65 19.88 12.05
CA ASN A 90 8.27 20.78 13.15
C ASN A 90 7.22 21.81 12.75
N ASP A 91 7.18 22.22 11.48
CA ASP A 91 6.19 23.18 10.97
C ASP A 91 4.75 22.62 11.00
N ASP A 92 4.60 21.29 11.08
CA ASP A 92 3.30 20.64 11.25
C ASP A 92 2.79 20.70 12.70
N LEU A 93 3.63 21.13 13.64
CA LEU A 93 3.29 21.23 15.06
C LEU A 93 2.85 22.66 15.38
N THR A 94 1.61 22.80 15.82
CA THR A 94 1.12 24.06 16.38
C THR A 94 1.15 23.98 17.90
N VAL A 95 1.96 24.84 18.52
CA VAL A 95 2.01 25.00 19.98
C VAL A 95 1.41 26.34 20.33
N THR A 96 0.19 26.33 20.85
CA THR A 96 -0.50 27.52 21.36
C THR A 96 -0.20 27.72 22.85
N ASN A 97 -0.03 28.98 23.26
CA ASN A 97 0.09 29.41 24.66
C ASN A 97 -1.27 29.85 25.20
#